data_AF-A0AAW0YXD2-F1
#
_entry.id   AF-A0AAW0YXD2-F1
#
_cell.length_a   1.000
_cell.length_b   1.000
_cell.length_c   1.000
_cell.angle_alpha   90.00
_cell.angle_beta   90.00
_cell.angle_gamma   90.00
#
_symmetry.space_group_name_H-M   'P 1'
#
loop_
_entity.id
_entity.type
_entity.pdbx_description
1 polymer ?
#
loop_
_entity_poly.entity_id
_entity_poly.type
_entity_poly.pdbx_seq_one_letter_code
_entity_poly.pdbx_strand_id
1 'polypeptide(L)'
;MSFRSSLLSRQVGVLAKTSRTASPATRTFVSSSSRRASGHDDHGHGHGHGSGSAAEDSDAYTTESFFTSGWRNTFILLTASILIYPYLPSPSSSPASPSLDPEAFKQTAKDSSMPYVTRMLAGITPEAKVWTERNDRHLELSKENAETRLLFQEAERPKVWRMRYPSSFEQASPHNVPVGSQTDLSGLQVRAE
;
A
#
# COMPACT_ATOMS: atom_id res chain seq x y z
N MET A 1 18.35 10.46 81.28
CA MET A 1 18.29 10.75 79.83
C MET A 1 17.93 9.45 79.13
N SER A 2 16.69 9.33 78.64
CA SER A 2 16.19 8.10 78.02
C SER A 2 15.42 8.49 76.78
N PHE A 3 15.98 8.19 75.60
CA PHE A 3 15.32 8.38 74.31
C PHE A 3 14.95 7.01 73.76
N ARG A 4 13.64 6.78 73.65
CA ARG A 4 13.05 5.58 73.06
C ARG A 4 13.12 5.67 71.54
N SER A 5 13.75 4.69 70.93
CA SER A 5 13.72 4.40 69.49
C SER A 5 12.38 3.74 69.15
N SER A 6 11.64 4.29 68.19
CA SER A 6 10.38 3.75 67.68
C SER A 6 10.53 3.43 66.20
N LEU A 7 10.71 2.14 65.91
CA LEU A 7 10.66 1.52 64.59
C LEU A 7 9.20 1.48 64.10
N LEU A 8 8.87 2.20 63.03
CA LEU A 8 7.61 1.99 62.31
C LEU A 8 7.86 1.09 61.09
N SER A 9 7.47 -0.18 61.22
CA SER A 9 7.36 -1.10 60.09
C SER A 9 6.17 -0.71 59.23
N ARG A 10 6.41 -0.41 57.95
CA ARG A 10 5.36 -0.12 56.98
C ARG A 10 5.04 -1.41 56.22
N GLN A 11 3.89 -2.01 56.52
CA GLN A 11 3.32 -3.09 55.72
C GLN A 11 2.99 -2.58 54.32
N VAL A 12 3.40 -3.34 53.29
CA VAL A 12 3.05 -3.08 51.90
C VAL A 12 1.97 -4.08 51.51
N GLY A 13 0.74 -3.60 51.37
CA GLY A 13 -0.42 -4.37 50.94
C GLY A 13 -0.38 -4.61 49.43
N VAL A 14 -0.70 -5.85 49.06
CA VAL A 14 -0.77 -6.40 47.71
C VAL A 14 -1.94 -5.77 46.93
N LEU A 15 -1.67 -5.26 45.72
CA LEU A 15 -2.70 -5.01 44.72
C LEU A 15 -2.32 -5.75 43.42
N ALA A 16 -2.88 -6.94 43.26
CA ALA A 16 -2.81 -7.70 42.00
C ALA A 16 -3.73 -7.04 40.97
N LYS A 17 -3.16 -6.31 40.01
CA LYS A 17 -3.89 -5.76 38.87
C LYS A 17 -3.87 -6.79 37.74
N THR A 18 -4.98 -7.49 37.58
CA THR A 18 -5.24 -8.37 36.43
C THR A 18 -5.29 -7.53 35.14
N SER A 19 -4.27 -7.63 34.30
CA SER A 19 -4.30 -7.10 32.94
C SER A 19 -5.02 -8.11 32.03
N ARG A 20 -6.27 -7.82 31.68
CA ARG A 20 -6.91 -8.45 30.52
C ARG A 20 -6.26 -7.86 29.26
N THR A 21 -5.46 -8.67 28.59
CA THR A 21 -4.94 -8.39 27.25
C THR A 21 -6.10 -8.49 26.25
N ALA A 22 -6.57 -7.36 25.76
CA ALA A 22 -7.44 -7.32 24.59
C ALA A 22 -6.57 -7.50 23.35
N SER A 23 -6.75 -8.61 22.62
CA SER A 23 -6.14 -8.81 21.30
C SER A 23 -6.61 -7.71 20.35
N PRO A 24 -5.72 -7.05 19.58
CA PRO A 24 -6.17 -6.23 18.47
C PRO A 24 -6.70 -7.14 17.37
N ALA A 25 -7.99 -7.06 17.09
CA ALA A 25 -8.57 -7.64 15.89
C ALA A 25 -8.03 -6.87 14.67
N THR A 26 -7.06 -7.46 13.99
CA THR A 26 -6.53 -6.98 12.71
C THR A 26 -7.67 -6.95 11.71
N ARG A 27 -8.27 -5.78 11.46
CA ARG A 27 -9.15 -5.59 10.30
C ARG A 27 -8.26 -5.51 9.07
N THR A 28 -8.03 -6.66 8.45
CA THR A 28 -7.52 -6.75 7.08
C THR A 28 -8.54 -6.08 6.16
N PHE A 29 -8.16 -4.95 5.57
CA PHE A 29 -8.87 -4.42 4.42
C PHE A 29 -8.59 -5.34 3.24
N VAL A 30 -9.44 -6.36 3.07
CA VAL A 30 -9.51 -7.13 1.83
C VAL A 30 -9.99 -6.14 0.77
N SER A 31 -9.12 -5.80 -0.18
CA SER A 31 -9.58 -5.12 -1.39
C SER A 31 -10.51 -6.11 -2.10
N SER A 32 -11.79 -5.75 -2.18
CA SER A 32 -12.71 -6.38 -3.11
C SER A 32 -12.25 -5.96 -4.52
N SER A 33 -11.27 -6.69 -5.05
CA SER A 33 -11.07 -6.73 -6.49
C SER A 33 -12.41 -7.16 -7.09
N SER A 34 -13.05 -6.22 -7.78
CA SER A 34 -14.25 -6.49 -8.57
C SER A 34 -13.85 -7.52 -9.62
N ARG A 35 -14.11 -8.79 -9.33
CA ARG A 35 -14.12 -9.85 -10.32
C ARG A 35 -15.30 -9.55 -11.23
N ARG A 36 -15.07 -8.76 -12.27
CA ARG A 36 -15.87 -8.88 -13.49
C ARG A 36 -15.49 -10.21 -14.13
N ALA A 37 -16.11 -11.27 -13.63
CA ALA A 37 -16.42 -12.43 -14.45
C ALA A 37 -17.49 -11.97 -15.45
N SER A 38 -17.06 -11.54 -16.64
CA SER A 38 -17.90 -11.70 -17.82
C SER A 38 -17.56 -13.07 -18.38
N GLY A 39 -18.29 -14.06 -17.88
CA GLY A 39 -18.41 -15.36 -18.51
C GLY A 39 -18.88 -15.16 -19.95
N HIS A 40 -18.29 -15.96 -20.81
CA HIS A 40 -18.68 -16.16 -22.19
C HIS A 40 -19.96 -16.99 -22.14
N ASP A 41 -21.12 -16.33 -22.11
CA ASP A 41 -22.41 -17.00 -22.26
C ASP A 41 -23.00 -16.62 -23.62
N ASP A 42 -23.30 -17.70 -24.32
CA ASP A 42 -23.68 -17.88 -25.71
C ASP A 42 -24.88 -17.00 -26.12
N HIS A 43 -24.67 -16.14 -27.10
CA HIS A 43 -25.77 -15.49 -27.83
C HIS A 43 -25.70 -15.92 -29.29
N GLY A 44 -26.44 -16.98 -29.58
CA GLY A 44 -26.77 -17.40 -30.92
C GLY A 44 -27.42 -16.26 -31.70
N HIS A 45 -26.67 -15.69 -32.63
CA HIS A 45 -27.17 -14.75 -33.61
C HIS A 45 -27.72 -15.51 -34.81
N GLY A 46 -29.02 -15.81 -34.77
CA GLY A 46 -29.80 -16.05 -35.98
C GLY A 46 -30.01 -14.74 -36.74
N HIS A 47 -29.01 -14.32 -37.52
CA HIS A 47 -29.21 -13.29 -38.54
C HIS A 47 -29.67 -13.94 -39.84
N GLY A 48 -30.98 -13.96 -40.05
CA GLY A 48 -31.53 -13.96 -41.40
C GLY A 48 -31.19 -12.61 -42.04
N HIS A 49 -30.27 -12.63 -43.00
CA HIS A 49 -30.35 -12.01 -44.34
C HIS A 49 -28.94 -11.82 -44.90
N GLY A 50 -28.66 -12.53 -45.99
CA GLY A 50 -27.47 -12.30 -46.80
C GLY A 50 -27.11 -13.48 -47.68
N SER A 51 -27.83 -13.66 -48.79
CA SER A 51 -27.37 -14.45 -49.93
C SER A 51 -26.00 -13.96 -50.41
N GLY A 52 -25.08 -14.90 -50.66
CA GLY A 52 -23.80 -14.68 -51.38
C GLY A 52 -22.62 -14.48 -50.42
N SER A 53 -21.89 -15.51 -50.01
CA SER A 53 -20.90 -16.32 -50.75
C SER A 53 -19.46 -15.93 -50.37
N ALA A 54 -18.79 -16.90 -49.73
CA ALA A 54 -17.36 -17.21 -49.79
C ALA A 54 -16.31 -16.19 -49.29
N ALA A 55 -15.75 -16.54 -48.13
CA ALA A 55 -14.32 -16.73 -47.81
C ALA A 55 -13.25 -15.68 -48.20
N GLU A 56 -12.35 -15.47 -47.24
CA GLU A 56 -11.03 -14.82 -47.32
C GLU A 56 -11.04 -13.28 -47.38
N ASP A 57 -10.48 -12.62 -46.34
CA ASP A 57 -9.19 -11.93 -46.44
C ASP A 57 -8.89 -11.13 -45.16
N SER A 58 -7.65 -11.21 -44.70
CA SER A 58 -7.15 -10.75 -43.40
C SER A 58 -6.43 -9.40 -43.48
N ASP A 59 -6.97 -8.44 -44.23
CA ASP A 59 -6.42 -7.07 -44.36
C ASP A 59 -7.52 -6.00 -44.31
N ALA A 60 -8.43 -6.11 -43.34
CA ALA A 60 -9.44 -5.08 -43.11
C ALA A 60 -8.78 -3.82 -42.51
N TYR A 61 -8.29 -2.94 -43.37
CA TYR A 61 -7.94 -1.56 -43.03
C TYR A 61 -8.98 -1.00 -42.06
N THR A 62 -8.60 -0.73 -40.82
CA THR A 62 -9.48 -0.04 -39.89
C THR A 62 -9.73 1.33 -40.50
N THR A 63 -10.97 1.59 -40.91
CA THR A 63 -11.36 2.93 -41.35
C THR A 63 -11.46 3.79 -40.09
N GLU A 64 -10.32 4.18 -39.52
CA GLU A 64 -10.18 5.08 -38.37
C GLU A 64 -10.63 6.48 -38.81
N SER A 65 -11.93 6.65 -39.02
CA SER A 65 -12.52 7.91 -39.43
C SER A 65 -12.77 8.79 -38.21
N PHE A 66 -12.47 10.09 -38.34
CA PHE A 66 -12.82 11.12 -37.37
C PHE A 66 -14.34 11.35 -37.24
N PHE A 67 -15.16 10.61 -38.00
CA PHE A 67 -16.63 10.63 -37.92
C PHE A 67 -17.21 9.39 -37.23
N THR A 68 -16.38 8.52 -36.65
CA THR A 68 -16.84 7.48 -35.73
C THR A 68 -17.57 8.08 -34.53
N SER A 69 -18.42 7.30 -33.85
CA SER A 69 -19.26 7.80 -32.74
C SER A 69 -18.44 8.45 -31.62
N GLY A 70 -17.22 7.98 -31.36
CA GLY A 70 -16.29 8.57 -30.41
C GLY A 70 -15.86 9.98 -30.81
N TRP A 71 -15.26 10.14 -32.00
CA TRP A 71 -14.77 11.44 -32.47
C TRP A 71 -15.90 12.45 -32.74
N ARG A 72 -17.04 12.01 -33.29
CA ARG A 72 -18.21 12.86 -33.45
C ARG A 72 -18.65 13.49 -32.13
N ASN A 73 -18.71 12.69 -31.06
CA ASN A 73 -19.08 13.19 -29.74
C ASN A 73 -18.05 14.19 -29.20
N THR A 74 -16.74 13.98 -29.44
CA THR A 74 -15.71 14.96 -29.04
C THR A 74 -15.85 16.29 -29.78
N PHE A 75 -16.14 16.29 -31.08
CA PHE A 75 -16.36 17.52 -31.84
C PHE A 75 -17.64 18.24 -31.42
N ILE A 76 -18.72 17.51 -31.11
CA ILE A 76 -19.95 18.10 -30.57
C ILE A 76 -19.68 18.76 -29.22
N LEU A 77 -18.96 18.09 -28.31
CA LEU A 77 -18.63 18.68 -27.01
C LEU A 77 -17.72 19.91 -27.13
N LEU A 78 -16.77 19.90 -28.07
CA LEU A 78 -15.87 21.02 -28.32
C LEU A 78 -16.60 22.22 -28.94
N THR A 79 -17.46 21.99 -29.93
CA THR A 79 -18.27 23.05 -30.53
C THR A 79 -19.28 23.62 -29.52
N ALA A 80 -19.92 22.76 -28.72
CA ALA A 80 -20.81 23.18 -27.65
C ALA A 80 -20.08 24.00 -26.57
N SER A 81 -18.86 23.61 -26.17
CA SER A 81 -18.11 24.36 -25.15
C SER A 81 -17.74 25.76 -25.61
N ILE A 82 -17.34 25.93 -26.88
CA ILE A 82 -17.04 27.25 -27.48
C ILE A 82 -18.29 28.12 -27.51
N LEU A 83 -19.45 27.56 -27.88
CA LEU A 83 -20.72 28.30 -27.91
C LEU A 83 -21.23 28.67 -26.51
N ILE A 84 -20.97 27.83 -25.51
CA ILE A 84 -21.38 28.06 -24.11
C ILE A 84 -20.43 29.04 -23.40
N TYR A 85 -19.14 29.10 -23.78
CA TYR A 85 -18.13 29.97 -23.18
C TYR A 85 -18.58 31.43 -22.95
N PRO A 86 -19.17 32.15 -23.92
CA PRO A 86 -19.62 33.53 -23.71
C PRO A 86 -20.79 33.68 -22.72
N TYR A 87 -21.51 32.61 -22.41
CA TYR A 87 -22.65 32.63 -21.48
C TYR A 87 -22.28 32.19 -20.06
N LEU A 88 -21.03 31.78 -19.84
CA LEU A 88 -20.57 31.41 -18.51
C LEU A 88 -20.31 32.67 -17.67
N PRO A 89 -20.67 32.67 -16.36
CA PRO A 89 -20.36 33.78 -15.48
C PRO A 89 -18.84 33.99 -15.40
N SER A 90 -18.41 35.25 -15.51
CA SER A 90 -17.01 35.64 -15.42
C SER A 90 -16.38 35.12 -14.13
N PRO A 91 -15.15 34.57 -14.17
CA PRO A 91 -14.47 34.11 -12.97
C PRO A 91 -14.32 35.25 -11.95
N SER A 92 -14.61 34.97 -10.68
CA SER A 92 -14.44 35.97 -9.62
C SER A 92 -12.97 36.36 -9.49
N SER A 93 -12.68 37.66 -9.37
CA SER A 93 -11.32 38.19 -9.27
C SER A 93 -10.59 37.81 -7.98
N SER A 94 -11.31 37.37 -6.94
CA SER A 94 -10.71 36.88 -5.69
C SER A 94 -10.55 35.35 -5.73
N PRO A 95 -9.32 34.83 -5.62
CA PRO A 95 -9.07 33.39 -5.59
C PRO A 95 -9.55 32.78 -4.27
N ALA A 96 -10.65 32.02 -4.33
CA ALA A 96 -11.15 31.24 -3.19
C ALA A 96 -10.31 29.97 -2.99
N SER A 97 -9.12 30.11 -2.40
CA SER A 97 -8.25 28.98 -2.06
C SER A 97 -7.99 28.88 -0.56
N PRO A 98 -7.97 27.67 0.03
CA PRO A 98 -7.68 27.51 1.46
C PRO A 98 -6.30 28.05 1.84
N SER A 99 -5.32 27.92 0.93
CA SER A 99 -3.89 28.14 1.20
C SER A 99 -3.44 29.59 1.13
N LEU A 100 -4.13 30.45 0.36
CA LEU A 100 -3.79 31.88 0.27
C LEU A 100 -4.40 32.65 1.44
N ASP A 101 -5.73 32.56 1.60
CA ASP A 101 -6.48 33.28 2.62
C ASP A 101 -7.47 32.35 3.35
N PRO A 102 -7.08 31.76 4.51
CA PRO A 102 -7.90 30.77 5.19
C PRO A 102 -9.21 31.35 5.71
N GLU A 103 -9.23 32.63 6.08
CA GLU A 103 -10.44 33.31 6.57
C GLU A 103 -11.42 33.64 5.43
N ALA A 104 -10.91 34.14 4.30
CA ALA A 104 -11.73 34.38 3.12
C ALA A 104 -12.34 33.07 2.61
N PHE A 105 -11.60 31.97 2.63
CA PHE A 105 -12.11 30.65 2.25
C PHE A 105 -13.22 30.13 3.19
N LYS A 106 -13.15 30.42 4.50
CA LYS A 106 -14.25 30.08 5.43
C LYS A 106 -15.52 30.89 5.14
N GLN A 107 -15.35 32.11 4.63
CA GLN A 107 -16.47 32.97 4.25
C GLN A 107 -17.11 32.51 2.94
N THR A 108 -16.36 31.95 1.98
CA THR A 108 -16.93 31.45 0.71
C THR A 108 -17.93 30.30 0.89
N ALA A 109 -17.77 29.48 1.93
CA ALA A 109 -18.74 28.44 2.28
C ALA A 109 -20.09 29.01 2.74
N LYS A 110 -20.11 30.25 3.24
CA LYS A 110 -21.31 30.93 3.77
C LYS A 110 -21.86 31.97 2.80
N ASP A 111 -21.04 32.48 1.90
CA ASP A 111 -21.41 33.53 0.96
C ASP A 111 -22.41 33.02 -0.10
N SER A 112 -23.56 33.69 -0.18
CA SER A 112 -24.60 33.39 -1.17
C SER A 112 -24.24 33.85 -2.59
N SER A 113 -23.27 34.77 -2.72
CA SER A 113 -22.83 35.37 -3.99
C SER A 113 -22.00 34.40 -4.85
N MET A 114 -21.34 33.43 -4.22
CA MET A 114 -20.52 32.42 -4.89
C MET A 114 -21.37 31.31 -5.52
N PRO A 115 -20.95 30.76 -6.68
CA PRO A 115 -21.62 29.62 -7.31
C PRO A 115 -21.80 28.45 -6.33
N TYR A 116 -22.92 27.72 -6.46
CA TYR A 116 -23.27 26.61 -5.57
C TYR A 116 -22.15 25.56 -5.46
N VAL A 117 -21.51 25.21 -6.59
CA VAL A 117 -20.41 24.24 -6.63
C VAL A 117 -19.22 24.72 -5.80
N THR A 118 -18.83 25.99 -5.93
CA THR A 118 -17.73 26.60 -5.15
C THR A 118 -18.03 26.55 -3.66
N ARG A 119 -19.28 26.84 -3.25
CA ARG A 119 -19.72 26.77 -1.86
C ARG A 119 -19.69 25.35 -1.30
N MET A 120 -20.18 24.39 -2.09
CA MET A 120 -20.16 22.97 -1.75
C MET A 120 -18.72 22.48 -1.56
N LEU A 121 -17.82 22.84 -2.49
CA LEU A 121 -16.40 22.52 -2.40
C LEU A 121 -15.77 23.13 -1.14
N ALA A 122 -16.06 24.40 -0.84
CA ALA A 122 -15.57 25.05 0.37
C ALA A 122 -16.03 24.35 1.66
N GLY A 123 -17.26 23.81 1.68
CA GLY A 123 -17.79 23.07 2.82
C GLY A 123 -17.15 21.69 3.06
N ILE A 124 -16.70 20.99 2.01
CA ILE A 124 -16.07 19.67 2.13
C ILE A 124 -14.54 19.74 2.23
N THR A 125 -13.94 20.84 1.81
CA THR A 125 -12.48 21.00 1.78
C THR A 125 -11.96 21.27 3.20
N PRO A 126 -10.96 20.50 3.67
CA PRO A 126 -10.38 20.75 4.98
C PRO A 126 -9.53 22.04 4.99
N GLU A 127 -9.34 22.62 6.18
CA GLU A 127 -8.58 23.85 6.36
C GLU A 127 -7.13 23.71 5.85
N ALA A 128 -6.52 24.82 5.41
CA ALA A 128 -5.15 24.83 4.89
C ALA A 128 -4.11 24.30 5.86
N LYS A 129 -4.29 24.56 7.17
CA LYS A 129 -3.39 24.04 8.20
C LYS A 129 -3.30 22.51 8.18
N VAL A 130 -4.41 21.83 7.88
CA VAL A 130 -4.40 20.36 7.81
C VAL A 130 -3.64 19.87 6.58
N TRP A 131 -3.62 20.65 5.49
CA TRP A 131 -2.82 20.33 4.31
C TRP A 131 -1.33 20.53 4.55
N THR A 132 -0.93 21.59 5.25
CA THR A 132 0.47 21.79 5.63
C THR A 132 0.95 20.65 6.53
N GLU A 133 0.18 20.31 7.56
CA GLU A 133 0.50 19.20 8.47
C GLU A 133 0.61 17.85 7.74
N ARG A 134 -0.26 17.58 6.76
CA ARG A 134 -0.17 16.37 5.93
C ARG A 134 1.07 16.39 5.03
N ASN A 135 1.39 17.51 4.40
CA ASN A 135 2.56 17.66 3.54
C ASN A 135 3.86 17.46 4.34
N ASP A 136 3.93 18.04 5.53
CA ASP A 136 5.07 17.88 6.45
C ASP A 136 5.24 16.40 6.83
N ARG A 137 4.14 15.73 7.18
CA ARG A 137 4.15 14.28 7.47
C ARG A 137 4.60 13.46 6.26
N HIS A 138 4.17 13.79 5.05
CA HIS A 138 4.60 13.10 3.84
C HIS A 138 6.09 13.33 3.54
N LEU A 139 6.60 14.53 3.79
CA LEU A 139 8.02 14.86 3.67
C LEU A 139 8.84 14.04 4.66
N GLU A 140 8.41 13.96 5.92
CA GLU A 140 9.05 13.18 6.97
C GLU A 140 9.10 11.69 6.61
N LEU A 141 7.96 11.08 6.23
CA LEU A 141 7.92 9.67 5.80
C LEU A 141 8.80 9.41 4.57
N SER A 142 8.89 10.37 3.64
CA SER A 142 9.76 10.24 2.46
C SER A 142 11.23 10.28 2.84
N LYS A 143 11.59 11.10 3.83
CA LYS A 143 12.94 11.17 4.39
C LYS A 143 13.30 9.87 5.12
N GLU A 144 12.44 9.36 6.00
CA GLU A 144 12.66 8.09 6.70
C GLU A 144 12.84 6.92 5.72
N ASN A 145 12.03 6.87 4.66
CA ASN A 145 12.15 5.86 3.61
C ASN A 145 13.48 5.97 2.85
N ALA A 146 13.95 7.19 2.58
CA ALA A 146 15.24 7.43 1.93
C ALA A 146 16.41 7.00 2.83
N GLU A 147 16.37 7.34 4.12
CA GLU A 147 17.37 6.91 5.11
C GLU A 147 17.42 5.40 5.25
N THR A 148 16.25 4.75 5.32
CA THR A 148 16.16 3.28 5.35
C THR A 148 16.77 2.67 4.09
N ARG A 149 16.51 3.25 2.92
CA ARG A 149 17.11 2.78 1.66
C ARG A 149 18.63 2.95 1.65
N LEU A 150 19.15 4.06 2.16
CA LEU A 150 20.60 4.27 2.28
C LEU A 150 21.23 3.25 3.22
N LEU A 151 20.61 2.98 4.38
CA LEU A 151 21.07 1.98 5.33
C LEU A 151 21.25 0.59 4.69
N PHE A 152 20.27 0.15 3.90
CA PHE A 152 20.35 -1.14 3.22
C PHE A 152 21.25 -1.13 1.98
N GLN A 153 21.46 0.03 1.36
CA GLN A 153 22.38 0.16 0.23
C GLN A 153 23.84 0.14 0.69
N GLU A 154 24.13 0.71 1.86
CA GLU A 154 25.47 0.69 2.48
C GLU A 154 25.77 -0.64 3.18
N ALA A 155 24.74 -1.41 3.55
CA ALA A 155 24.91 -2.72 4.16
C ALA A 155 25.60 -3.69 3.18
N GLU A 156 26.80 -4.15 3.55
CA GLU A 156 27.49 -5.21 2.80
C GLU A 156 26.75 -6.55 2.98
N ARG A 157 26.64 -7.32 1.90
CA ARG A 157 26.13 -8.70 2.00
C ARG A 157 27.08 -9.49 2.92
N PRO A 158 26.55 -10.29 3.86
CA PRO A 158 27.43 -11.12 4.67
C PRO A 158 28.24 -12.05 3.76
N LYS A 159 29.54 -12.16 4.04
CA LYS A 159 30.43 -13.04 3.30
C LYS A 159 29.92 -14.48 3.42
N VAL A 160 29.43 -15.04 2.31
CA VAL A 160 28.98 -16.44 2.26
C VAL A 160 30.21 -17.34 2.22
N TRP A 161 30.49 -18.00 3.33
CA TRP A 161 31.49 -19.06 3.38
C TRP A 161 30.93 -20.32 2.73
N ARG A 162 31.29 -20.56 1.47
CA ARG A 162 30.96 -21.82 0.79
C ARG A 162 31.90 -22.91 1.29
N MET A 163 31.36 -23.83 2.07
CA MET A 163 32.13 -24.98 2.53
C MET A 163 32.26 -25.98 1.39
N ARG A 164 33.51 -26.36 1.09
CA ARG A 164 33.81 -27.37 0.05
C ARG A 164 33.35 -28.77 0.47
N TYR A 165 33.34 -29.04 1.77
CA TYR A 165 33.00 -30.35 2.35
C TYR A 165 31.98 -30.18 3.48
N PRO A 166 30.66 -30.27 3.20
CA PRO A 166 29.63 -30.17 4.23
C PRO A 166 29.66 -31.34 5.22
N SER A 167 30.22 -32.48 4.81
CA SER A 167 30.37 -33.68 5.65
C SER A 167 31.33 -33.51 6.83
N SER A 168 32.16 -32.46 6.86
CA SER A 168 33.07 -32.24 8.00
C SER A 168 32.34 -31.86 9.30
N PHE A 169 31.14 -31.29 9.21
CA PHE A 169 30.32 -31.02 10.40
C PHE A 169 29.87 -32.30 11.09
N GLU A 170 29.55 -33.32 10.30
CA GLU A 170 29.09 -34.61 10.82
C GLU A 170 30.23 -35.39 11.47
N GLN A 171 31.45 -35.27 10.95
CA GLN A 171 32.63 -35.98 11.48
C GLN A 171 33.17 -35.41 12.79
N ALA A 172 32.89 -34.14 13.10
CA ALA A 172 33.36 -33.50 14.33
C ALA A 172 32.50 -33.85 15.56
N SER A 173 31.33 -34.45 15.37
CA SER A 173 30.45 -34.84 16.47
C SER A 173 30.97 -36.09 17.18
N PRO A 174 31.25 -36.05 18.49
CA PRO A 174 31.66 -37.24 19.26
C PRO A 174 30.62 -38.37 19.25
N HIS A 175 29.40 -38.08 18.83
CA HIS A 175 28.27 -39.01 18.85
C HIS A 175 27.84 -39.49 17.46
N ASN A 176 28.44 -38.99 16.37
CA ASN A 176 28.13 -39.42 15.01
C ASN A 176 29.24 -40.31 14.44
N VAL A 177 29.55 -41.38 15.16
CA VAL A 177 30.54 -42.38 14.73
C VAL A 177 29.85 -43.33 13.74
N PRO A 178 30.29 -43.42 12.47
CA PRO A 178 29.68 -44.34 11.53
C PRO A 178 29.86 -45.78 12.00
N VAL A 179 28.81 -46.60 11.83
CA VAL A 179 28.87 -48.02 12.20
C VAL A 179 30.05 -48.69 11.48
N GLY A 180 30.93 -49.32 12.24
CA GLY A 180 32.13 -49.99 11.72
C GLY A 180 33.39 -49.13 11.54
N SER A 181 33.39 -47.84 11.91
CA SER A 181 34.62 -47.02 11.82
C SER A 181 35.55 -47.14 13.03
N GLN A 182 35.03 -47.53 14.18
CA GLN A 182 35.81 -47.80 15.38
C GLN A 182 35.51 -49.22 15.86
N THR A 183 36.57 -49.99 16.06
CA THR A 183 36.51 -51.34 16.64
C THR A 183 36.91 -51.24 18.10
N ASP A 184 36.11 -51.81 19.00
CA ASP A 184 36.52 -51.93 20.39
C ASP A 184 37.64 -52.96 20.50
N LEU A 185 38.85 -52.48 20.81
CA LEU A 185 40.05 -53.30 20.99
C LEU A 185 40.39 -53.53 22.46
N SER A 186 39.49 -53.19 23.40
CA SER A 186 39.74 -53.32 24.84
C SER A 186 40.02 -54.77 25.28
N GLY A 187 39.55 -55.77 24.53
CA GLY A 187 39.80 -57.20 24.77
C GLY A 187 40.95 -57.81 23.96
N LEU A 188 41.72 -57.02 23.21
CA LEU A 188 42.76 -57.55 22.33
C LEU A 188 43.99 -58.01 23.13
N GLN A 189 44.13 -59.32 23.34
CA GLN A 189 45.39 -59.92 23.79
C GLN A 189 46.33 -60.13 22.61
N VAL A 190 47.28 -59.21 22.45
CA VAL A 190 48.39 -59.40 21.51
C VAL A 190 49.32 -60.47 22.07
N ARG A 191 49.41 -61.62 21.41
CA ARG A 191 50.45 -62.60 21.72
C ARG A 191 51.76 -62.12 21.11
N ALA A 192 52.74 -61.84 21.96
CA ALA A 192 54.11 -61.66 21.52
C ALA A 192 54.66 -63.04 21.09
N GLU A 193 55.31 -63.06 19.92
CA GLU A 193 56.16 -64.18 19.49
C GLU A 193 57.42 -64.27 20.37
#